data_AF-A0A1H4SRV1-F1
#
_entry.id   AF-A0A1H4SRV1-F1
#
_cell.length_a   1.000
_cell.length_b   1.000
_cell.length_c   1.000
_cell.angle_alpha   90.00
_cell.angle_beta   90.00
_cell.angle_gamma   90.00
#
_symmetry.space_group_name_H-M   'P 1'
#
loop_
_entity.id
_entity.type
_entity.pdbx_description
1 polymer ?
#
loop_
_entity_poly.entity_id
_entity_poly.type
_entity_poly.pdbx_seq_one_letter_code
_entity_poly.pdbx_strand_id
1 'polypeptide(L)'
;MRRRSLLFAAVPAGLVTLAGCGGSSGHSDAGVSPSPSAPSAPPPPKIVDGPLPPITAGKRFGEKPTVAKGTGDPSKNLAVRTVIPGRGRAVAENDFIQANYLGQIWDTGKVFDNSYDRHAPLVMQLAQGSLIDGWRYGLTGRRTGSRVQIAVPPTWGYGKSGDPQAGIKGTDTLVFVVDLIDSFNSKSSARGRAVPQNDHALPRVGTNTDGAVPTVVVPHTAAPDKLVSAYVLEGDGPALKADQTVLCQFQGLVWNGGKTFQRTYGSGRLSQFSLSQMQQTVKGLAQGLTGKKVGSRVLVVVPPQLGYGDNPPSGGPIGKGATLVFTVDILAAM
;
A
#
# COMPACT_ATOMS: atom_id res chain seq x y z
N MET A 1 -2.15 0.38 -28.11
CA MET A 1 -1.61 1.64 -27.54
C MET A 1 -1.72 1.54 -26.02
N ARG A 2 -0.58 1.41 -25.32
CA ARG A 2 -0.52 1.28 -23.86
C ARG A 2 -0.56 2.67 -23.23
N ARG A 3 -1.55 2.97 -22.40
CA ARG A 3 -1.50 4.11 -21.49
C ARG A 3 -1.52 3.60 -20.05
N ARG A 4 -0.33 3.64 -19.45
CA ARG A 4 -0.14 3.61 -18.00
C ARG A 4 -0.62 4.97 -17.46
N SER A 5 -1.61 4.98 -16.58
CA SER A 5 -2.04 6.18 -15.87
C SER A 5 -2.27 5.81 -14.41
N LEU A 6 -1.17 5.82 -13.65
CA LEU A 6 -1.19 5.93 -12.20
C LEU A 6 -1.36 7.42 -11.88
N LEU A 7 -2.49 7.80 -11.29
CA LEU A 7 -2.73 9.17 -10.85
C LEU A 7 -2.10 9.37 -9.47
N PHE A 8 -0.99 10.11 -9.45
CA PHE A 8 -0.52 10.79 -8.25
C PHE A 8 -1.47 11.95 -7.95
N ALA A 9 -1.98 12.01 -6.72
CA ALA A 9 -2.55 13.23 -6.19
C ALA A 9 -1.43 14.27 -6.07
N ALA A 10 -1.54 15.34 -6.85
CA ALA A 10 -0.62 16.47 -6.84
C ALA A 10 -0.68 17.20 -5.49
N VAL A 11 0.46 17.28 -4.80
CA VAL A 11 0.68 18.20 -3.67
C VAL A 11 1.17 19.52 -4.26
N PRO A 12 0.52 20.67 -4.02
CA PRO A 12 1.04 21.94 -4.49
C PRO A 12 2.32 22.31 -3.73
N ALA A 13 3.35 22.64 -4.50
CA ALA A 13 4.63 23.14 -4.04
C ALA A 13 4.46 24.50 -3.34
N GLY A 14 4.88 24.56 -2.07
CA GLY A 14 5.00 25.81 -1.33
C GLY A 14 6.22 26.59 -1.79
N LEU A 15 5.99 27.81 -2.28
CA LEU A 15 7.03 28.84 -2.45
C LEU A 15 7.58 29.23 -1.06
N VAL A 16 8.89 29.15 -0.90
CA VAL A 16 9.62 29.74 0.23
C VAL A 16 9.96 31.18 -0.17
N THR A 17 9.32 32.16 0.48
CA THR A 17 9.77 33.56 0.45
C THR A 17 10.60 33.86 1.69
N LEU A 18 11.81 34.38 1.46
CA LEU A 18 12.71 34.94 2.47
C LEU A 18 12.12 36.19 3.13
N ALA A 19 12.19 36.26 4.46
CA ALA A 19 12.24 37.49 5.26
C ALA A 19 13.05 37.13 6.52
N GLY A 20 14.14 37.79 6.91
CA GLY A 20 14.36 39.25 6.93
C GLY A 20 14.10 39.72 8.38
N CYS A 21 15.16 39.86 9.18
CA CYS A 21 15.09 40.28 10.59
C CYS A 21 14.58 41.73 10.74
N GLY A 22 13.80 41.99 11.79
CA GLY A 22 13.48 43.34 12.28
C GLY A 22 12.53 43.29 13.49
N GLY A 23 12.92 43.94 14.61
CA GLY A 23 12.22 43.85 15.89
C GLY A 23 11.19 44.95 16.20
N SER A 24 10.68 44.86 17.43
CA SER A 24 9.89 45.81 18.26
C SER A 24 8.37 45.99 18.02
N SER A 25 7.62 45.48 19.02
CA SER A 25 6.42 46.01 19.71
C SER A 25 5.32 46.75 18.92
N GLY A 26 4.13 46.13 18.89
CA GLY A 26 2.84 46.78 18.67
C GLY A 26 1.70 45.77 18.73
N HIS A 27 0.82 45.88 19.74
CA HIS A 27 -0.42 45.10 19.82
C HIS A 27 -1.43 45.67 18.82
N SER A 28 -1.89 44.84 17.89
CA SER A 28 -3.10 45.10 17.09
C SER A 28 -3.82 43.78 16.81
N ASP A 29 -5.05 43.69 17.31
CA ASP A 29 -5.99 42.60 17.04
C ASP A 29 -6.30 42.53 15.54
N ALA A 30 -5.81 41.47 14.88
CA ALA A 30 -6.18 41.13 13.52
C ALA A 30 -7.03 39.85 13.55
N GLY A 31 -8.28 40.00 13.12
CA GLY A 31 -9.27 38.94 13.04
C GLY A 31 -8.74 37.70 12.31
N VAL A 32 -8.86 36.56 12.99
CA VAL A 32 -8.55 35.25 12.45
C VAL A 32 -9.49 34.99 11.26
N SER A 33 -8.97 35.13 10.04
CA SER A 33 -9.62 34.56 8.86
C SER A 33 -9.65 33.04 9.04
N PRO A 34 -10.82 32.40 9.03
CA PRO A 34 -10.87 30.94 9.11
C PRO A 34 -10.18 30.37 7.87
N SER A 35 -9.15 29.56 8.12
CA SER A 35 -8.59 28.67 7.11
C SER A 35 -9.72 27.85 6.47
N PRO A 36 -9.71 27.61 5.14
CA PRO A 36 -10.73 26.81 4.50
C PRO A 36 -10.71 25.40 5.13
N SER A 37 -11.80 25.08 5.83
CA SER A 37 -12.03 23.75 6.38
C SER A 37 -11.84 22.71 5.30
N ALA A 38 -10.97 21.73 5.55
CA ALA A 38 -10.92 20.52 4.74
C ALA A 38 -12.34 19.96 4.60
N PRO A 39 -12.76 19.51 3.40
CA PRO A 39 -14.09 18.93 3.23
C PRO A 39 -14.27 17.81 4.25
N SER A 40 -15.31 17.91 5.07
CA SER A 40 -15.61 16.96 6.12
C SER A 40 -15.84 15.58 5.53
N ALA A 41 -15.30 14.55 6.20
CA ALA A 41 -15.60 13.16 5.87
C ALA A 41 -17.12 12.95 5.80
N PRO A 42 -17.65 12.17 4.84
CA PRO A 42 -19.05 11.78 4.91
C PRO A 42 -19.30 11.04 6.23
N PRO A 43 -20.49 11.21 6.84
CA PRO A 43 -20.82 10.51 8.08
C PRO A 43 -20.80 8.99 7.85
N PRO A 44 -20.52 8.17 8.89
CA PRO A 44 -20.58 6.72 8.77
C PRO A 44 -21.95 6.25 8.24
N PRO A 45 -21.99 5.35 7.23
CA PRO A 45 -23.24 4.84 6.69
C PRO A 45 -23.95 3.90 7.66
N LYS A 46 -25.28 3.87 7.59
CA LYS A 46 -26.02 2.66 7.99
C LYS A 46 -25.70 1.55 6.98
N ILE A 47 -25.40 0.35 7.47
CA ILE A 47 -25.19 -0.84 6.63
C ILE A 47 -26.50 -1.62 6.54
N VAL A 48 -26.88 -2.03 5.33
CA VAL A 48 -28.06 -2.85 5.04
C VAL A 48 -27.71 -4.04 4.13
N ASP A 49 -28.56 -5.06 4.05
CA ASP A 49 -28.27 -6.27 3.25
C ASP A 49 -28.57 -6.11 1.75
N GLY A 50 -29.30 -5.06 1.36
CA GLY A 50 -29.73 -4.85 -0.01
C GLY A 50 -30.55 -3.57 -0.23
N PRO A 51 -31.06 -3.36 -1.45
CA PRO A 51 -31.00 -4.28 -2.58
C PRO A 51 -29.58 -4.40 -3.18
N LEU A 52 -29.30 -5.54 -3.81
CA LEU A 52 -28.04 -5.84 -4.53
C LEU A 52 -28.36 -6.68 -5.78
N PRO A 53 -27.89 -6.30 -6.98
CA PRO A 53 -28.14 -7.09 -8.19
C PRO A 53 -27.49 -8.47 -8.11
N PRO A 54 -28.04 -9.50 -8.76
CA PRO A 54 -27.48 -10.84 -8.71
C PRO A 54 -26.14 -10.94 -9.45
N ILE A 55 -25.23 -11.75 -8.90
CA ILE A 55 -24.04 -12.23 -9.61
C ILE A 55 -24.48 -13.40 -10.50
N THR A 56 -24.41 -13.22 -11.81
CA THR A 56 -24.93 -14.15 -12.82
C THR A 56 -23.89 -15.19 -13.26
N ALA A 57 -22.60 -14.83 -13.28
CA ALA A 57 -21.51 -15.72 -13.66
C ALA A 57 -20.26 -15.49 -12.79
N GLY A 58 -19.31 -16.42 -12.88
CA GLY A 58 -18.06 -16.38 -12.11
C GLY A 58 -18.33 -16.34 -10.62
N LYS A 59 -19.11 -17.29 -10.09
CA LYS A 59 -19.64 -17.24 -8.71
C LYS A 59 -18.63 -17.71 -7.67
N ARG A 60 -17.57 -18.41 -8.06
CA ARG A 60 -16.54 -18.86 -7.12
C ARG A 60 -15.53 -17.76 -6.83
N PHE A 61 -14.92 -17.81 -5.67
CA PHE A 61 -13.82 -16.92 -5.30
C PHE A 61 -12.68 -17.02 -6.33
N GLY A 62 -12.13 -15.89 -6.75
CA GLY A 62 -11.07 -15.78 -7.76
C GLY A 62 -11.56 -15.77 -9.21
N GLU A 63 -12.79 -16.22 -9.50
CA GLU A 63 -13.37 -16.11 -10.84
C GLU A 63 -13.86 -14.68 -11.10
N LYS A 64 -13.59 -14.13 -12.30
CA LYS A 64 -14.13 -12.82 -12.69
C LYS A 64 -15.67 -12.88 -12.66
N PRO A 65 -16.34 -12.11 -11.79
CA PRO A 65 -17.79 -12.15 -11.69
C PRO A 65 -18.44 -11.45 -12.88
N THR A 66 -19.68 -11.81 -13.19
CA THR A 66 -20.60 -10.98 -13.99
C THR A 66 -21.77 -10.63 -13.11
N VAL A 67 -22.18 -9.35 -13.10
CA VAL A 67 -23.25 -8.86 -12.25
C VAL A 67 -24.34 -8.28 -13.15
N ALA A 68 -25.60 -8.62 -12.89
CA ALA A 68 -26.71 -8.04 -13.64
C ALA A 68 -26.80 -6.52 -13.39
N LYS A 69 -27.46 -5.81 -14.30
CA LYS A 69 -27.90 -4.43 -14.06
C LYS A 69 -28.83 -4.40 -12.83
N GLY A 70 -28.75 -3.34 -12.02
CA GLY A 70 -29.67 -3.09 -10.92
C GLY A 70 -31.11 -2.87 -11.39
N THR A 71 -32.07 -3.32 -10.60
CA THR A 71 -33.51 -3.14 -10.86
C THR A 71 -34.13 -2.32 -9.75
N GLY A 72 -34.99 -1.36 -10.11
CA GLY A 72 -35.57 -0.43 -9.15
C GLY A 72 -34.53 0.49 -8.52
N ASP A 73 -34.94 1.16 -7.44
CA ASP A 73 -34.09 2.13 -6.76
C ASP A 73 -33.04 1.43 -5.88
N PRO A 74 -31.75 1.83 -5.98
CA PRO A 74 -30.74 1.38 -5.03
C PRO A 74 -31.02 1.91 -3.61
N SER A 75 -30.44 1.25 -2.61
CA SER A 75 -30.47 1.76 -1.24
C SER A 75 -29.82 3.14 -1.15
N LYS A 76 -30.40 4.05 -0.35
CA LYS A 76 -29.73 5.30 0.06
C LYS A 76 -28.64 5.06 1.11
N ASN A 77 -28.58 3.85 1.67
CA ASN A 77 -27.58 3.38 2.63
C ASN A 77 -26.53 2.50 1.95
N LEU A 78 -25.44 2.18 2.63
CA LEU A 78 -24.44 1.26 2.12
C LEU A 78 -24.97 -0.18 2.18
N ALA A 79 -25.24 -0.79 1.04
CA ALA A 79 -25.67 -2.19 1.01
C ALA A 79 -24.44 -3.11 0.93
N VAL A 80 -24.33 -4.08 1.85
CA VAL A 80 -23.17 -4.96 1.96
C VAL A 80 -23.65 -6.38 2.21
N ARG A 81 -23.21 -7.33 1.37
CA ARG A 81 -23.47 -8.75 1.55
C ARG A 81 -22.20 -9.55 1.39
N THR A 82 -21.89 -10.38 2.39
CA THR A 82 -20.84 -11.40 2.24
C THR A 82 -21.44 -12.57 1.45
N VAL A 83 -21.01 -12.71 0.20
CA VAL A 83 -21.50 -13.75 -0.73
C VAL A 83 -20.77 -15.07 -0.48
N ILE A 84 -19.46 -15.00 -0.21
CA ILE A 84 -18.65 -16.13 0.22
C ILE A 84 -17.98 -15.74 1.54
N PRO A 85 -18.20 -16.46 2.64
CA PRO A 85 -17.53 -16.16 3.90
C PRO A 85 -16.07 -16.61 3.88
N GLY A 86 -15.17 -15.67 4.15
CA GLY A 86 -13.75 -15.95 4.36
C GLY A 86 -13.46 -16.45 5.78
N ARG A 87 -12.32 -17.10 5.95
CA ARG A 87 -11.86 -17.63 7.24
C ARG A 87 -10.57 -16.98 7.73
N GLY A 88 -9.95 -16.15 6.90
CA GLY A 88 -8.68 -15.50 7.21
C GLY A 88 -8.84 -14.36 8.22
N ARG A 89 -7.85 -13.47 8.22
CA ARG A 89 -7.77 -12.33 9.14
C ARG A 89 -8.96 -11.39 8.93
N ALA A 90 -9.55 -10.91 10.03
CA ALA A 90 -10.52 -9.83 9.97
C ALA A 90 -9.83 -8.51 9.61
N VAL A 91 -10.36 -7.82 8.62
CA VAL A 91 -9.86 -6.51 8.19
C VAL A 91 -10.31 -5.45 9.17
N ALA A 92 -9.39 -4.60 9.56
CA ALA A 92 -9.60 -3.42 10.38
C ALA A 92 -9.41 -2.15 9.54
N GLU A 93 -9.90 -1.04 10.08
CA GLU A 93 -9.63 0.27 9.51
C GLU A 93 -8.12 0.55 9.49
N ASN A 94 -7.66 1.27 8.46
CA ASN A 94 -6.24 1.55 8.18
C ASN A 94 -5.36 0.34 7.80
N ASP A 95 -5.91 -0.87 7.74
CA ASP A 95 -5.20 -1.98 7.12
C ASP A 95 -5.02 -1.74 5.61
N PHE A 96 -3.94 -2.27 5.06
CA PHE A 96 -3.86 -2.50 3.63
C PHE A 96 -4.63 -3.76 3.30
N ILE A 97 -5.49 -3.72 2.28
CA ILE A 97 -6.12 -4.91 1.71
C ILE A 97 -5.46 -5.24 0.39
N GLN A 98 -5.37 -6.53 0.07
CA GLN A 98 -5.14 -7.02 -1.28
C GLN A 98 -6.45 -7.62 -1.79
N ALA A 99 -6.95 -7.16 -2.94
CA ALA A 99 -8.24 -7.60 -3.44
C ALA A 99 -8.31 -7.69 -4.96
N ASN A 100 -9.04 -8.69 -5.45
CA ASN A 100 -9.58 -8.65 -6.80
C ASN A 100 -10.98 -8.03 -6.78
N TYR A 101 -11.36 -7.28 -7.81
CA TYR A 101 -12.66 -6.62 -7.85
C TYR A 101 -13.17 -6.39 -9.26
N LEU A 102 -14.49 -6.24 -9.35
CA LEU A 102 -15.19 -5.68 -10.49
C LEU A 102 -16.14 -4.60 -9.97
N GLY A 103 -16.09 -3.42 -10.58
CA GLY A 103 -16.97 -2.29 -10.32
C GLY A 103 -17.84 -1.97 -11.54
N GLN A 104 -19.14 -1.82 -11.32
CA GLN A 104 -20.09 -1.38 -12.35
C GLN A 104 -21.07 -0.33 -11.82
N ILE A 105 -21.70 0.39 -12.73
CA ILE A 105 -22.77 1.35 -12.41
C ILE A 105 -24.10 0.60 -12.27
N TRP A 106 -24.84 0.84 -11.19
CA TRP A 106 -26.12 0.18 -10.88
C TRP A 106 -27.11 0.27 -12.06
N ASP A 107 -27.39 1.48 -12.53
CA ASP A 107 -28.46 1.77 -13.50
C ASP A 107 -28.20 1.25 -14.90
N THR A 108 -26.95 1.04 -15.27
CA THR A 108 -26.58 0.64 -16.64
C THR A 108 -26.00 -0.76 -16.70
N GLY A 109 -25.51 -1.30 -15.57
CA GLY A 109 -24.69 -2.51 -15.56
C GLY A 109 -23.32 -2.33 -16.22
N LYS A 110 -22.95 -1.09 -16.59
CA LYS A 110 -21.68 -0.81 -17.26
C LYS A 110 -20.54 -1.00 -16.28
N VAL A 111 -19.68 -1.98 -16.57
CA VAL A 111 -18.40 -2.14 -15.88
C VAL A 111 -17.50 -0.95 -16.21
N PHE A 112 -17.05 -0.23 -15.19
CA PHE A 112 -16.14 0.89 -15.35
C PHE A 112 -14.70 0.51 -15.01
N ASP A 113 -14.49 -0.48 -14.14
CA ASP A 113 -13.16 -0.92 -13.74
C ASP A 113 -13.17 -2.36 -13.17
N ASN A 114 -12.08 -3.11 -13.37
CA ASN A 114 -11.87 -4.41 -12.75
C ASN A 114 -10.39 -4.84 -12.73
N SER A 115 -9.99 -5.59 -11.70
CA SER A 115 -8.61 -6.09 -11.56
C SER A 115 -8.34 -7.37 -12.36
N TYR A 116 -9.38 -8.14 -12.69
CA TYR A 116 -9.26 -9.46 -13.31
C TYR A 116 -8.65 -9.40 -14.70
N ASP A 117 -9.12 -8.46 -15.54
CA ASP A 117 -8.61 -8.27 -16.91
C ASP A 117 -7.17 -7.77 -16.93
N ARG A 118 -6.73 -7.11 -15.86
CA ARG A 118 -5.35 -6.67 -15.68
C ARG A 118 -4.43 -7.76 -15.13
N HIS A 119 -5.00 -8.85 -14.59
CA HIS A 119 -4.28 -9.87 -13.82
C HIS A 119 -3.42 -9.27 -12.70
N ALA A 120 -3.90 -8.18 -12.09
CA ALA A 120 -3.18 -7.42 -11.08
C ALA A 120 -4.15 -7.01 -9.97
N PRO A 121 -4.13 -7.71 -8.81
CA PRO A 121 -4.92 -7.34 -7.65
C PRO A 121 -4.60 -5.93 -7.17
N LEU A 122 -5.62 -5.25 -6.65
CA LEU A 122 -5.46 -3.97 -5.97
C LEU A 122 -4.78 -4.20 -4.61
N VAL A 123 -3.88 -3.30 -4.21
CA VAL A 123 -3.37 -3.24 -2.83
C VAL A 123 -3.57 -1.81 -2.30
N MET A 124 -4.53 -1.59 -1.43
CA MET A 124 -4.88 -0.23 -0.96
C MET A 124 -5.13 -0.20 0.53
N GLN A 125 -4.79 0.92 1.16
CA GLN A 125 -5.11 1.15 2.55
C GLN A 125 -6.60 1.52 2.70
N LEU A 126 -7.30 0.86 3.63
CA LEU A 126 -8.65 1.23 4.04
C LEU A 126 -8.63 2.43 4.99
N ALA A 127 -8.07 3.52 4.50
CA ALA A 127 -8.00 4.81 5.17
C ALA A 127 -8.76 5.86 4.36
N GLN A 128 -9.30 6.87 5.05
CA GLN A 128 -9.96 7.99 4.40
C GLN A 128 -9.03 8.65 3.37
N GLY A 129 -9.57 8.99 2.20
CA GLY A 129 -8.82 9.64 1.12
C GLY A 129 -7.88 8.71 0.33
N SER A 130 -7.68 7.46 0.76
CA SER A 130 -6.92 6.46 0.00
C SER A 130 -7.80 5.66 -0.95
N LEU A 131 -9.06 5.43 -0.57
CA LEU A 131 -10.05 4.68 -1.33
C LEU A 131 -11.43 5.28 -1.04
N ILE A 132 -12.42 5.00 -1.90
CA ILE A 132 -13.81 5.41 -1.63
C ILE A 132 -14.29 4.85 -0.28
N ASP A 133 -15.01 5.68 0.48
CA ASP A 133 -15.42 5.33 1.85
C ASP A 133 -16.36 4.11 1.90
N GLY A 134 -17.11 3.84 0.83
CA GLY A 134 -17.96 2.66 0.74
C GLY A 134 -17.18 1.35 0.87
N TRP A 135 -15.94 1.30 0.38
CA TRP A 135 -15.05 0.15 0.60
C TRP A 135 -14.51 0.12 2.03
N ARG A 136 -14.06 1.28 2.55
CA ARG A 136 -13.57 1.39 3.94
C ARG A 136 -14.61 0.86 4.93
N TYR A 137 -15.84 1.33 4.85
CA TYR A 137 -16.93 0.88 5.72
C TYR A 137 -17.42 -0.54 5.37
N GLY A 138 -17.55 -0.88 4.09
CA GLY A 138 -18.13 -2.16 3.67
C GLY A 138 -17.24 -3.38 3.90
N LEU A 139 -15.92 -3.19 3.91
CA LEU A 139 -14.93 -4.26 4.06
C LEU A 139 -14.37 -4.37 5.48
N THR A 140 -14.46 -3.32 6.30
CA THR A 140 -14.06 -3.40 7.71
C THR A 140 -14.90 -4.45 8.44
N GLY A 141 -14.23 -5.30 9.23
CA GLY A 141 -14.81 -6.45 9.92
C GLY A 141 -15.00 -7.71 9.05
N ARG A 142 -14.86 -7.60 7.71
CA ARG A 142 -14.89 -8.77 6.81
C ARG A 142 -13.57 -9.52 6.89
N ARG A 143 -13.61 -10.82 6.61
CA ARG A 143 -12.43 -11.71 6.72
C ARG A 143 -11.78 -11.91 5.36
N THR A 144 -10.46 -11.98 5.29
CA THR A 144 -9.77 -12.40 4.05
C THR A 144 -10.21 -13.81 3.63
N GLY A 145 -10.21 -14.04 2.32
CA GLY A 145 -10.90 -15.15 1.65
C GLY A 145 -12.40 -14.92 1.44
N SER A 146 -12.96 -13.76 1.79
CA SER A 146 -14.37 -13.46 1.53
C SER A 146 -14.58 -12.91 0.12
N ARG A 147 -15.70 -13.27 -0.49
CA ARG A 147 -16.31 -12.48 -1.57
C ARG A 147 -17.39 -11.60 -0.98
N VAL A 148 -17.25 -10.29 -1.15
CA VAL A 148 -18.19 -9.29 -0.63
C VAL A 148 -18.79 -8.52 -1.81
N GLN A 149 -20.11 -8.42 -1.84
CA GLN A 149 -20.82 -7.56 -2.76
C GLN A 149 -21.25 -6.29 -2.04
N ILE A 150 -21.02 -5.12 -2.64
CA ILE A 150 -21.28 -3.81 -2.05
C ILE A 150 -22.02 -2.95 -3.07
N ALA A 151 -23.11 -2.30 -2.69
CA ALA A 151 -23.66 -1.16 -3.44
C ALA A 151 -23.39 0.12 -2.66
N VAL A 152 -22.70 1.05 -3.32
CA VAL A 152 -22.15 2.28 -2.76
C VAL A 152 -22.88 3.48 -3.36
N PRO A 153 -23.74 4.17 -2.59
CA PRO A 153 -24.34 5.44 -2.99
C PRO A 153 -23.27 6.52 -3.22
N PRO A 154 -23.57 7.57 -4.01
CA PRO A 154 -22.62 8.65 -4.31
C PRO A 154 -21.93 9.25 -3.07
N THR A 155 -22.66 9.39 -1.95
CA THR A 155 -22.16 9.93 -0.68
C THR A 155 -20.88 9.25 -0.18
N TRP A 156 -20.73 7.94 -0.40
CA TRP A 156 -19.54 7.16 0.00
C TRP A 156 -18.75 6.63 -1.21
N GLY A 157 -19.11 7.09 -2.40
CA GLY A 157 -18.43 6.80 -3.67
C GLY A 157 -17.65 8.03 -4.14
N TYR A 158 -17.99 8.53 -5.33
CA TYR A 158 -17.33 9.67 -5.97
C TYR A 158 -18.03 11.01 -5.73
N GLY A 159 -19.00 11.06 -4.79
CA GLY A 159 -19.73 12.27 -4.44
C GLY A 159 -20.47 12.89 -5.62
N LYS A 160 -20.83 14.17 -5.50
CA LYS A 160 -21.55 14.93 -6.53
C LYS A 160 -20.72 15.16 -7.81
N SER A 161 -19.40 15.08 -7.70
CA SER A 161 -18.50 15.28 -8.83
C SER A 161 -18.45 14.06 -9.76
N GLY A 162 -18.70 12.86 -9.22
CA GLY A 162 -18.52 11.62 -9.97
C GLY A 162 -17.06 11.39 -10.38
N ASP A 163 -16.87 10.54 -11.38
CA ASP A 163 -15.60 10.34 -12.09
C ASP A 163 -15.89 10.29 -13.59
N PRO A 164 -15.84 11.44 -14.28
CA PRO A 164 -16.14 11.53 -15.70
C PRO A 164 -15.23 10.66 -16.58
N GLN A 165 -13.99 10.39 -16.16
CA GLN A 165 -13.06 9.54 -16.92
C GLN A 165 -13.50 8.07 -16.90
N ALA A 166 -14.04 7.62 -15.77
CA ALA A 166 -14.69 6.31 -15.63
C ALA A 166 -16.13 6.28 -16.18
N GLY A 167 -16.69 7.44 -16.53
CA GLY A 167 -18.09 7.60 -16.92
C GLY A 167 -19.07 7.49 -15.75
N ILE A 168 -18.60 7.74 -14.52
CA ILE A 168 -19.40 7.75 -13.29
C ILE A 168 -19.93 9.16 -13.07
N LYS A 169 -21.24 9.30 -12.94
CA LYS A 169 -21.92 10.57 -12.64
C LYS A 169 -22.03 10.75 -11.13
N GLY A 170 -22.24 12.00 -10.71
CA GLY A 170 -22.43 12.33 -9.29
C GLY A 170 -23.70 11.79 -8.63
N THR A 171 -24.57 11.17 -9.41
CA THR A 171 -25.82 10.52 -8.97
C THR A 171 -25.73 9.00 -8.95
N ASP A 172 -24.65 8.43 -9.48
CA ASP A 172 -24.58 7.00 -9.74
C ASP A 172 -24.31 6.20 -8.45
N THR A 173 -25.13 5.18 -8.21
CA THR A 173 -24.78 4.12 -7.26
C THR A 173 -23.86 3.12 -7.94
N LEU A 174 -22.77 2.76 -7.26
CA LEU A 174 -21.80 1.80 -7.76
C LEU A 174 -22.03 0.44 -7.14
N VAL A 175 -21.83 -0.62 -7.91
CA VAL A 175 -21.86 -2.01 -7.44
C VAL A 175 -20.49 -2.61 -7.59
N PHE A 176 -19.96 -3.13 -6.49
CA PHE A 176 -18.70 -3.85 -6.45
C PHE A 176 -18.90 -5.30 -6.05
N VAL A 177 -18.14 -6.19 -6.66
CA VAL A 177 -17.87 -7.54 -6.14
C VAL A 177 -16.38 -7.61 -5.86
N VAL A 178 -16.04 -7.81 -4.58
CA VAL A 178 -14.68 -7.75 -4.06
C VAL A 178 -14.31 -9.12 -3.50
N ASP A 179 -13.28 -9.73 -4.07
CA ASP A 179 -12.58 -10.87 -3.51
C ASP A 179 -11.42 -10.36 -2.66
N LEU A 180 -11.60 -10.45 -1.35
CA LEU A 180 -10.63 -10.01 -0.38
C LEU A 180 -9.55 -11.09 -0.22
N ILE A 181 -8.39 -10.91 -0.82
CA ILE A 181 -7.32 -11.91 -0.89
C ILE A 181 -6.52 -11.94 0.40
N ASP A 182 -5.98 -10.79 0.81
CA ASP A 182 -5.18 -10.67 2.03
C ASP A 182 -5.36 -9.29 2.68
N SER A 183 -4.81 -9.12 3.87
CA SER A 183 -4.76 -7.86 4.59
C SER A 183 -3.49 -7.73 5.42
N PHE A 184 -2.95 -6.52 5.49
CA PHE A 184 -1.68 -6.22 6.11
C PHE A 184 -1.80 -5.01 7.04
N ASN A 185 -1.11 -5.08 8.17
CA ASN A 185 -1.00 -4.00 9.13
C ASN A 185 0.44 -3.86 9.61
N SER A 186 0.69 -2.96 10.56
CA SER A 186 2.04 -2.70 11.08
C SER A 186 2.71 -3.87 11.80
N LYS A 187 1.98 -4.95 12.08
CA LYS A 187 2.50 -6.22 12.63
C LYS A 187 2.68 -7.30 11.57
N SER A 188 2.31 -7.05 10.31
CA SER A 188 2.57 -7.98 9.21
C SER A 188 4.06 -8.14 8.97
N SER A 189 4.46 -9.37 8.64
CA SER A 189 5.83 -9.77 8.39
C SER A 189 5.86 -10.81 7.26
N ALA A 190 7.05 -11.14 6.76
CA ALA A 190 7.27 -12.21 5.81
C ALA A 190 6.72 -13.55 6.34
N ARG A 191 6.30 -14.44 5.44
CA ARG A 191 5.73 -15.77 5.77
C ARG A 191 6.47 -16.91 5.08
N GLY A 192 7.65 -16.60 4.53
CA GLY A 192 8.48 -17.54 3.78
C GLY A 192 9.15 -18.61 4.64
N ARG A 193 9.69 -19.63 3.96
CA ARG A 193 10.51 -20.68 4.60
C ARG A 193 11.90 -20.14 4.90
N ALA A 194 12.46 -20.52 6.04
CA ALA A 194 13.81 -20.10 6.41
C ALA A 194 14.85 -20.64 5.42
N VAL A 195 15.75 -19.74 5.00
CA VAL A 195 16.89 -20.08 4.14
C VAL A 195 18.17 -20.06 5.00
N PRO A 196 19.03 -21.10 4.93
CA PRO A 196 20.29 -21.12 5.68
C PRO A 196 21.18 -19.92 5.36
N GLN A 197 21.70 -19.28 6.41
CA GLN A 197 22.61 -18.14 6.33
C GLN A 197 24.02 -18.60 6.71
N ASN A 198 24.71 -19.25 5.76
CA ASN A 198 26.00 -19.92 5.97
C ASN A 198 27.20 -19.03 5.65
N ASP A 199 27.00 -17.92 4.94
CA ASP A 199 28.07 -16.98 4.64
C ASP A 199 28.31 -16.08 5.86
N HIS A 200 29.37 -16.38 6.61
CA HIS A 200 29.77 -15.62 7.80
C HIS A 200 30.33 -14.22 7.47
N ALA A 201 30.62 -13.93 6.20
CA ALA A 201 31.01 -12.59 5.77
C ALA A 201 29.79 -11.68 5.57
N LEU A 202 28.55 -12.20 5.65
CA LEU A 202 27.32 -11.42 5.50
C LEU A 202 26.61 -11.18 6.83
N PRO A 203 25.77 -10.11 6.93
CA PRO A 203 24.91 -9.90 8.07
C PRO A 203 24.00 -11.09 8.34
N ARG A 204 23.95 -11.54 9.59
CA ARG A 204 23.00 -12.56 10.03
C ARG A 204 21.70 -11.90 10.49
N VAL A 205 20.58 -12.34 9.91
CA VAL A 205 19.25 -11.78 10.13
C VAL A 205 18.33 -12.77 10.84
N GLY A 206 17.57 -12.29 11.83
CA GLY A 206 16.54 -13.06 12.52
C GLY A 206 15.40 -13.50 11.59
N THR A 207 14.83 -14.68 11.87
CA THR A 207 13.77 -15.32 11.08
C THR A 207 12.38 -15.20 11.75
N ASN A 208 12.24 -14.34 12.76
CA ASN A 208 10.95 -14.10 13.42
C ASN A 208 9.93 -13.49 12.44
N THR A 209 8.67 -13.93 12.54
CA THR A 209 7.56 -13.52 11.67
C THR A 209 6.37 -12.95 12.47
N ASP A 210 6.62 -12.61 13.73
CA ASP A 210 5.65 -12.07 14.70
C ASP A 210 5.41 -10.56 14.56
N GLY A 211 6.03 -9.92 13.57
CA GLY A 211 5.99 -8.48 13.37
C GLY A 211 6.96 -7.70 14.25
N ALA A 212 7.69 -8.38 15.14
CA ALA A 212 8.79 -7.77 15.86
C ALA A 212 9.97 -7.48 14.93
N VAL A 213 10.83 -6.57 15.34
CA VAL A 213 11.98 -6.14 14.55
C VAL A 213 12.96 -7.31 14.47
N PRO A 214 13.34 -7.76 13.27
CA PRO A 214 14.32 -8.82 13.17
C PRO A 214 15.68 -8.35 13.67
N THR A 215 16.36 -9.21 14.42
CA THR A 215 17.76 -8.97 14.79
C THR A 215 18.63 -8.95 13.54
N VAL A 216 19.61 -8.05 13.50
CA VAL A 216 20.61 -7.99 12.43
C VAL A 216 21.97 -7.86 13.08
N VAL A 217 22.82 -8.86 12.87
CA VAL A 217 24.22 -8.85 13.33
C VAL A 217 25.10 -8.63 12.11
N VAL A 218 25.63 -7.41 11.98
CA VAL A 218 26.58 -7.08 10.92
C VAL A 218 27.98 -7.54 11.36
N PRO A 219 28.71 -8.32 10.56
CA PRO A 219 30.04 -8.81 10.93
C PRO A 219 31.06 -7.67 10.97
N HIS A 220 32.09 -7.83 11.81
CA HIS A 220 33.24 -6.91 11.88
C HIS A 220 34.29 -7.25 10.79
N THR A 221 33.83 -7.36 9.56
CA THR A 221 34.65 -7.69 8.38
C THR A 221 34.51 -6.60 7.31
N ALA A 222 35.35 -6.66 6.27
CA ALA A 222 35.21 -5.77 5.13
C ALA A 222 33.84 -5.97 4.46
N ALA A 223 33.18 -4.87 4.11
CA ALA A 223 31.92 -4.92 3.40
C ALA A 223 32.09 -5.50 1.98
N PRO A 224 31.10 -6.25 1.46
CA PRO A 224 31.07 -6.66 0.06
C PRO A 224 31.19 -5.46 -0.88
N ASP A 225 32.01 -5.61 -1.93
CA ASP A 225 32.18 -4.64 -3.01
C ASP A 225 31.05 -4.71 -4.05
N LYS A 226 30.34 -5.85 -4.09
CA LYS A 226 29.21 -6.13 -4.97
C LYS A 226 27.89 -6.12 -4.21
N LEU A 227 26.81 -5.88 -4.96
CA LEU A 227 25.45 -6.01 -4.44
C LEU A 227 25.20 -7.45 -3.97
N VAL A 228 24.78 -7.59 -2.72
CA VAL A 228 24.28 -8.85 -2.18
C VAL A 228 22.76 -8.79 -2.13
N SER A 229 22.10 -9.86 -2.57
CA SER A 229 20.66 -10.02 -2.42
C SER A 229 20.30 -11.47 -2.11
N ALA A 230 20.13 -11.76 -0.82
CA ALA A 230 19.93 -13.10 -0.29
C ALA A 230 18.55 -13.24 0.38
N TYR A 231 17.93 -14.40 0.22
CA TYR A 231 16.76 -14.73 1.02
C TYR A 231 17.19 -15.05 2.45
N VAL A 232 16.46 -14.49 3.41
CA VAL A 232 16.46 -14.91 4.82
C VAL A 232 15.26 -15.80 5.06
N LEU A 233 14.10 -15.38 4.53
CA LEU A 233 12.89 -16.18 4.37
C LEU A 233 12.49 -16.12 2.89
N GLU A 234 12.25 -17.26 2.24
CA GLU A 234 11.77 -17.30 0.86
C GLU A 234 10.26 -17.56 0.83
N GLY A 235 9.51 -16.57 0.34
CA GLY A 235 8.08 -16.68 0.10
C GLY A 235 7.75 -17.46 -1.17
N ASP A 236 6.47 -17.81 -1.33
CA ASP A 236 5.92 -18.54 -2.47
C ASP A 236 5.16 -17.64 -3.45
N GLY A 237 5.08 -16.34 -3.18
CA GLY A 237 4.41 -15.36 -4.02
C GLY A 237 5.15 -15.09 -5.34
N PRO A 238 4.52 -14.33 -6.26
CA PRO A 238 5.13 -13.96 -7.52
C PRO A 238 6.42 -13.16 -7.32
N ALA A 239 7.34 -13.28 -8.27
CA ALA A 239 8.56 -12.49 -8.30
C ALA A 239 8.27 -11.01 -8.63
N LEU A 240 8.92 -10.10 -7.91
CA LEU A 240 8.82 -8.66 -8.12
C LEU A 240 9.36 -8.25 -9.50
N LYS A 241 8.61 -7.39 -10.19
CA LYS A 241 9.02 -6.74 -11.45
C LYS A 241 9.48 -5.31 -11.17
N ALA A 242 10.41 -4.81 -11.98
CA ALA A 242 11.05 -3.50 -11.76
C ALA A 242 10.10 -2.29 -11.81
N ASP A 243 8.91 -2.43 -12.40
CA ASP A 243 7.90 -1.38 -12.50
C ASP A 243 6.85 -1.43 -11.38
N GLN A 244 6.95 -2.39 -10.46
CA GLN A 244 5.99 -2.56 -9.38
C GLN A 244 6.26 -1.67 -8.17
N THR A 245 5.18 -1.43 -7.44
CA THR A 245 5.20 -0.89 -6.10
C THR A 245 5.15 -2.02 -5.09
N VAL A 246 5.96 -1.92 -4.04
CA VAL A 246 6.10 -2.93 -2.99
C VAL A 246 5.49 -2.38 -1.71
N LEU A 247 4.61 -3.15 -1.08
CA LEU A 247 4.21 -2.96 0.32
C LEU A 247 5.13 -3.79 1.19
N CYS A 248 5.80 -3.19 2.17
CA CYS A 248 6.82 -3.86 2.97
C CYS A 248 6.92 -3.38 4.42
N GLN A 249 7.57 -4.21 5.22
CA GLN A 249 8.34 -3.75 6.37
C GLN A 249 9.83 -3.77 6.03
N PHE A 250 10.60 -2.83 6.56
CA PHE A 250 12.05 -2.87 6.43
C PHE A 250 12.77 -2.23 7.60
N GLN A 251 14.07 -2.51 7.65
CA GLN A 251 15.06 -1.70 8.37
C GLN A 251 16.30 -1.53 7.50
N GLY A 252 16.92 -0.36 7.62
CA GLY A 252 18.17 0.02 7.00
C GLY A 252 19.20 0.35 8.07
N LEU A 253 20.39 -0.23 7.95
CA LEU A 253 21.53 -0.05 8.82
C LEU A 253 22.75 0.34 7.98
N VAL A 254 23.69 1.07 8.57
CA VAL A 254 25.02 1.21 7.98
C VAL A 254 25.87 0.00 8.35
N TRP A 255 26.70 -0.48 7.40
CA TRP A 255 27.59 -1.62 7.64
C TRP A 255 28.51 -1.35 8.85
N ASN A 256 29.23 -0.23 8.81
CA ASN A 256 30.14 0.16 9.88
C ASN A 256 29.36 0.54 11.14
N GLY A 257 29.50 -0.28 12.19
CA GLY A 257 28.87 -0.07 13.49
C GLY A 257 27.41 -0.52 13.57
N GLY A 258 26.81 -1.02 12.49
CA GLY A 258 25.45 -1.58 12.51
C GLY A 258 24.37 -0.60 12.96
N LYS A 259 24.58 0.72 12.79
CA LYS A 259 23.63 1.72 13.27
C LYS A 259 22.43 1.81 12.35
N THR A 260 21.23 1.60 12.89
CA THR A 260 19.97 1.77 12.15
C THR A 260 19.75 3.24 11.79
N PHE A 261 19.46 3.51 10.52
CA PHE A 261 19.10 4.86 10.04
C PHE A 261 17.62 4.99 9.70
N GLN A 262 16.95 3.88 9.37
CA GLN A 262 15.53 3.88 9.05
C GLN A 262 14.91 2.53 9.36
N ARG A 263 13.66 2.54 9.83
CA ARG A 263 12.92 1.32 10.17
C ARG A 263 11.43 1.57 10.20
N THR A 264 10.66 0.60 9.71
CA THR A 264 9.19 0.62 9.78
C THR A 264 8.66 -0.28 10.90
N TYR A 265 9.37 -1.34 11.26
CA TYR A 265 9.03 -2.19 12.41
C TYR A 265 8.89 -1.34 13.69
N GLY A 266 7.75 -1.47 14.38
CA GLY A 266 7.42 -0.68 15.58
C GLY A 266 6.96 0.76 15.31
N SER A 267 6.91 1.23 14.06
CA SER A 267 6.47 2.60 13.74
C SER A 267 4.94 2.78 13.70
N GLY A 268 4.19 1.68 13.82
CA GLY A 268 2.73 1.69 13.68
C GLY A 268 2.24 1.77 12.22
N ARG A 269 3.13 1.85 11.22
CA ARG A 269 2.78 1.90 9.80
C ARG A 269 3.65 0.97 8.94
N LEU A 270 3.09 0.55 7.80
CA LEU A 270 3.83 -0.10 6.72
C LEU A 270 4.43 0.94 5.78
N SER A 271 5.39 0.53 4.96
CA SER A 271 5.93 1.36 3.89
C SER A 271 5.51 0.84 2.53
N GLN A 272 5.26 1.76 1.62
CA GLN A 272 5.01 1.48 0.22
C GLN A 272 5.94 2.32 -0.65
N PHE A 273 6.65 1.70 -1.59
CA PHE A 273 7.50 2.43 -2.53
C PHE A 273 7.55 1.76 -3.90
N SER A 274 7.68 2.56 -4.95
CA SER A 274 7.90 2.10 -6.32
C SER A 274 9.36 1.67 -6.50
N LEU A 275 9.59 0.48 -7.07
CA LEU A 275 10.94 0.01 -7.39
C LEU A 275 11.62 0.91 -8.42
N SER A 276 10.86 1.47 -9.37
CA SER A 276 11.42 2.37 -10.39
C SER A 276 11.84 3.72 -9.82
N GLN A 277 11.14 4.23 -8.81
CA GLN A 277 11.56 5.42 -8.07
C GLN A 277 12.73 5.11 -7.13
N MET A 278 12.68 3.96 -6.44
CA MET A 278 13.76 3.52 -5.55
C MET A 278 15.08 3.32 -6.33
N GLN A 279 15.02 2.90 -7.59
CA GLN A 279 16.18 2.80 -8.49
C GLN A 279 16.95 4.13 -8.62
N GLN A 280 16.25 5.27 -8.48
CA GLN A 280 16.86 6.60 -8.56
C GLN A 280 17.46 7.05 -7.22
N THR A 281 16.98 6.53 -6.10
CA THR A 281 17.41 6.94 -4.74
C THR A 281 18.46 5.99 -4.17
N VAL A 282 18.17 4.68 -4.17
CA VAL A 282 19.07 3.62 -3.69
C VAL A 282 19.00 2.48 -4.71
N LYS A 283 19.76 2.64 -5.80
CA LYS A 283 19.79 1.72 -6.95
C LYS A 283 19.94 0.26 -6.54
N GLY A 284 20.83 -0.03 -5.59
CA GLY A 284 21.10 -1.38 -5.12
C GLY A 284 19.92 -2.00 -4.35
N LEU A 285 19.11 -1.20 -3.65
CA LEU A 285 17.91 -1.73 -2.99
C LEU A 285 16.87 -2.17 -4.02
N ALA A 286 16.61 -1.34 -5.03
CA ALA A 286 15.68 -1.69 -6.11
C ALA A 286 16.17 -2.90 -6.92
N GLN A 287 17.46 -2.93 -7.30
CA GLN A 287 18.07 -4.08 -7.96
C GLN A 287 18.04 -5.34 -7.10
N GLY A 288 18.32 -5.21 -5.80
CA GLY A 288 18.34 -6.33 -4.86
C GLY A 288 16.95 -6.95 -4.66
N LEU A 289 15.89 -6.16 -4.69
CA LEU A 289 14.52 -6.66 -4.53
C LEU A 289 13.90 -7.18 -5.83
N THR A 290 14.33 -6.67 -7.00
CA THR A 290 13.81 -7.12 -8.30
C THR A 290 14.06 -8.62 -8.49
N GLY A 291 13.01 -9.36 -8.89
CA GLY A 291 13.05 -10.82 -9.03
C GLY A 291 12.86 -11.61 -7.72
N LYS A 292 12.85 -10.95 -6.56
CA LYS A 292 12.54 -11.63 -5.28
C LYS A 292 11.05 -11.87 -5.14
N LYS A 293 10.68 -12.96 -4.47
CA LYS A 293 9.28 -13.37 -4.32
C LYS A 293 8.55 -12.59 -3.24
N VAL A 294 7.30 -12.23 -3.48
CA VAL A 294 6.39 -11.75 -2.44
C VAL A 294 6.25 -12.79 -1.32
N GLY A 295 6.16 -12.33 -0.07
CA GLY A 295 6.17 -13.15 1.14
C GLY A 295 7.57 -13.39 1.73
N SER A 296 8.63 -12.96 1.04
CA SER A 296 10.02 -13.15 1.46
C SER A 296 10.51 -12.09 2.46
N ARG A 297 11.48 -12.47 3.28
CA ARG A 297 12.43 -11.54 3.92
C ARG A 297 13.74 -11.60 3.14
N VAL A 298 14.20 -10.46 2.65
CA VAL A 298 15.42 -10.35 1.83
C VAL A 298 16.46 -9.52 2.57
N LEU A 299 17.67 -10.04 2.68
CA LEU A 299 18.87 -9.30 3.05
C LEU A 299 19.45 -8.66 1.77
N VAL A 300 19.60 -7.35 1.77
CA VAL A 300 20.26 -6.62 0.69
C VAL A 300 21.44 -5.84 1.26
N VAL A 301 22.66 -6.12 0.79
CA VAL A 301 23.86 -5.32 1.12
C VAL A 301 24.21 -4.48 -0.10
N VAL A 302 24.08 -3.16 0.03
CA VAL A 302 24.22 -2.19 -1.06
C VAL A 302 25.58 -1.51 -0.93
N PRO A 303 26.53 -1.78 -1.84
CA PRO A 303 27.81 -1.09 -1.85
C PRO A 303 27.63 0.38 -2.27
N PRO A 304 28.58 1.27 -1.96
CA PRO A 304 28.37 2.72 -2.02
C PRO A 304 27.96 3.24 -3.41
N GLN A 305 28.51 2.67 -4.48
CA GLN A 305 28.23 3.00 -5.88
C GLN A 305 26.80 2.66 -6.33
N LEU A 306 26.07 1.85 -5.55
CA LEU A 306 24.65 1.55 -5.75
C LEU A 306 23.77 2.16 -4.64
N GLY A 307 24.37 2.81 -3.65
CA GLY A 307 23.70 3.52 -2.57
C GLY A 307 23.78 5.03 -2.78
N TYR A 308 24.13 5.75 -1.72
CA TYR A 308 24.25 7.21 -1.73
C TYR A 308 25.63 7.74 -2.18
N GLY A 309 26.62 6.87 -2.39
CA GLY A 309 27.99 7.26 -2.75
C GLY A 309 28.55 8.34 -1.81
N ASP A 310 29.09 9.41 -2.39
CA ASP A 310 29.66 10.55 -1.66
C ASP A 310 28.64 11.65 -1.33
N ASN A 311 27.36 11.44 -1.66
CA ASN A 311 26.27 12.39 -1.45
C ASN A 311 25.19 11.81 -0.51
N PRO A 312 25.54 11.47 0.74
CA PRO A 312 24.56 10.95 1.69
C PRO A 312 23.52 12.01 2.09
N PRO A 313 22.31 11.58 2.52
CA PRO A 313 21.34 12.49 3.13
C PRO A 313 21.93 13.22 4.34
N SER A 314 21.60 14.50 4.49
CA SER A 314 22.01 15.29 5.65
C SER A 314 21.30 14.82 6.92
N GLY A 315 22.03 14.76 8.04
CA GLY A 315 21.45 14.40 9.34
C GLY A 315 21.13 12.92 9.42
N GLY A 316 22.10 12.12 9.88
CA GLY A 316 21.92 10.68 10.03
C GLY A 316 23.27 9.96 10.16
N PRO A 317 23.25 8.64 10.35
CA PRO A 317 24.48 7.85 10.46
C PRO A 317 25.07 7.44 9.11
N ILE A 318 24.43 7.77 7.99
CA ILE A 318 24.93 7.45 6.64
C ILE A 318 26.04 8.44 6.29
N GLY A 319 27.29 7.98 6.30
CA GLY A 319 28.44 8.74 5.85
C GLY A 319 28.69 8.61 4.33
N LYS A 320 29.63 9.42 3.82
CA LYS A 320 30.16 9.27 2.47
C LYS A 320 30.77 7.87 2.30
N GLY A 321 30.55 7.24 1.16
CA GLY A 321 31.09 5.91 0.88
C GLY A 321 30.50 4.80 1.76
N ALA A 322 29.36 5.02 2.41
CA ALA A 322 28.77 4.01 3.30
C ALA A 322 28.14 2.85 2.53
N THR A 323 28.50 1.62 2.89
CA THR A 323 27.73 0.41 2.54
C THR A 323 26.49 0.33 3.42
N LEU A 324 25.33 0.07 2.80
CA LEU A 324 24.04 -0.05 3.48
C LEU A 324 23.62 -1.51 3.59
N VAL A 325 22.98 -1.85 4.70
CA VAL A 325 22.39 -3.17 4.95
C VAL A 325 20.89 -2.99 5.11
N PHE A 326 20.09 -3.69 4.32
CA PHE A 326 18.65 -3.69 4.42
C PHE A 326 18.13 -5.09 4.72
N THR A 327 17.09 -5.17 5.57
CA THR A 327 16.24 -6.35 5.65
C THR A 327 14.82 -5.94 5.29
N VAL A 328 14.25 -6.55 4.25
CA VAL A 328 12.94 -6.16 3.70
C VAL A 328 12.01 -7.36 3.70
N ASP A 329 10.88 -7.23 4.40
CA ASP A 329 9.75 -8.15 4.30
C ASP A 329 8.85 -7.65 3.17
N ILE A 330 8.80 -8.40 2.06
CA ILE A 330 7.96 -8.10 0.91
C ILE A 330 6.56 -8.64 1.20
N LEU A 331 5.62 -7.77 1.58
CA LEU A 331 4.27 -8.20 2.00
C LEU A 331 3.32 -8.35 0.82
N ALA A 332 3.35 -7.40 -0.11
CA ALA A 332 2.55 -7.44 -1.34
C ALA A 332 3.23 -6.62 -2.45
N ALA A 333 2.78 -6.82 -3.69
CA ALA A 333 3.24 -6.09 -4.86
C ALA A 333 2.06 -5.75 -5.79
N MET A 334 2.19 -4.63 -6.50
CA MET A 334 1.17 -4.07 -7.40
C MET A 334 1.80 -3.30 -8.55
#